data_AF-A0A2T3WAS1-F1
#
_entry.id   AF-A0A2T3WAS1-F1
#
_cell.length_a   1.000
_cell.length_b   1.000
_cell.length_c   1.000
_cell.angle_alpha   90.00
_cell.angle_beta   90.00
_cell.angle_gamma   90.00
#
_symmetry.space_group_name_H-M   'P 1'
#
loop_
_entity.id
_entity.type
_entity.pdbx_description
1 polymer ?
#
loop_
_entity_poly.entity_id
_entity_poly.type
_entity_poly.pdbx_seq_one_letter_code
_entity_poly.pdbx_strand_id
1 'polypeptide(L)'
;MQAGLWGTGEFSRFEGCAGEDFQINGVAPGSFTVKGAQQTAYLYMYCYARTGWSQGLIITQGNTVVAHYVFIGMASTMYALKDINQNGFTELVLEGGFTGQGYTEGFLEIAELRPQRRLLGKLNYEFGQPYDDDCGVRSNGGVWSSRVIRVTPGPTPKFTQQLIQGRCGNFKVATSTGPVQPLKLTPAPTGWTPAPTR
;
A
#
# COMPACT_ATOMS: atom_id res chain seq x y z
N MET A 1 -10.91 41.99 29.40
CA MET A 1 -10.70 40.53 29.14
C MET A 1 -11.06 40.28 27.69
N GLN A 2 -10.04 40.17 26.84
CA GLN A 2 -10.19 39.96 25.40
C GLN A 2 -10.23 38.46 25.16
N ALA A 3 -11.32 37.97 24.56
CA ALA A 3 -11.41 36.58 24.12
C ALA A 3 -10.40 36.36 23.00
N GLY A 4 -9.40 35.51 23.26
CA GLY A 4 -8.44 35.07 22.26
C GLY A 4 -9.15 34.36 21.12
N LEU A 5 -9.06 34.92 19.92
CA LEU A 5 -9.41 34.27 18.67
C LEU A 5 -8.59 32.99 18.56
N TRP A 6 -9.25 31.83 18.65
CA TRP A 6 -8.64 30.57 18.24
C TRP A 6 -8.31 30.70 16.75
N GLY A 7 -7.02 30.75 16.44
CA GLY A 7 -6.53 30.89 15.09
C GLY A 7 -7.13 29.83 14.17
N THR A 8 -7.67 30.30 13.05
CA THR A 8 -7.95 29.54 11.84
C THR A 8 -6.64 28.94 11.33
N GLY A 9 -6.17 27.84 11.94
CA GLY A 9 -5.07 27.09 11.35
C GLY A 9 -5.57 26.56 10.00
N GLU A 10 -5.09 27.18 8.93
CA GLU A 10 -5.55 26.95 7.57
C GLU A 10 -5.52 25.46 7.25
N PHE A 11 -6.63 24.92 6.74
CA PHE A 11 -6.62 23.65 6.03
C PHE A 11 -5.83 23.87 4.75
N SER A 12 -4.50 23.78 4.81
CA SER A 12 -3.69 23.84 3.60
C SER A 12 -3.98 22.58 2.79
N ARG A 13 -4.51 22.77 1.58
CA ARG A 13 -4.70 21.69 0.62
C ARG A 13 -3.36 21.00 0.37
N PHE A 14 -3.34 19.67 0.33
CA PHE A 14 -2.16 18.96 -0.10
C PHE A 14 -1.81 19.39 -1.54
N GLU A 15 -0.61 19.97 -1.75
CA GLU A 15 -0.21 20.55 -3.05
C GLU A 15 -0.27 19.54 -4.20
N GLY A 16 -0.11 18.24 -3.90
CA GLY A 16 -0.22 17.16 -4.88
C GLY A 16 -1.63 16.86 -5.40
N CYS A 17 -2.67 17.50 -4.86
CA CYS A 17 -4.06 17.22 -5.21
C CYS A 17 -4.67 18.13 -6.28
N ALA A 18 -3.89 18.99 -6.95
CA ALA A 18 -4.25 19.71 -8.17
C ALA A 18 -5.61 20.46 -8.21
N GLY A 19 -6.24 20.76 -7.08
CA GLY A 19 -7.58 21.37 -7.11
C GLY A 19 -8.75 20.44 -6.74
N GLU A 20 -8.48 19.18 -6.40
CA GLU A 20 -9.47 18.15 -6.03
C GLU A 20 -9.61 17.92 -4.52
N ASP A 21 -10.77 17.43 -4.09
CA ASP A 21 -11.06 17.13 -2.68
C ASP A 21 -10.48 15.78 -2.22
N PHE A 22 -10.29 14.88 -3.19
CA PHE A 22 -9.64 13.59 -3.03
C PHE A 22 -8.94 13.18 -4.33
N GLN A 23 -8.02 12.23 -4.25
CA GLN A 23 -7.37 11.60 -5.40
C GLN A 23 -7.58 10.09 -5.36
N ILE A 24 -7.82 9.46 -6.51
CA ILE A 24 -7.80 7.99 -6.63
C ILE A 24 -6.36 7.54 -6.89
N ASN A 25 -5.82 6.75 -5.96
CA ASN A 25 -4.45 6.21 -6.02
C ASN A 25 -4.39 4.78 -6.56
N GLY A 26 -5.54 4.14 -6.78
CA GLY A 26 -5.58 2.82 -7.40
C GLY A 26 -6.99 2.31 -7.65
N VAL A 27 -7.11 1.47 -8.68
CA VAL A 27 -8.36 0.80 -9.06
C VAL A 27 -8.06 -0.66 -9.34
N ALA A 28 -8.79 -1.56 -8.68
CA ALA A 28 -8.54 -3.00 -8.77
C ALA A 28 -9.86 -3.78 -8.96
N PRO A 29 -10.04 -4.52 -10.07
CA PRO A 29 -11.18 -5.41 -10.24
C PRO A 29 -10.97 -6.72 -9.45
N GLY A 30 -12.04 -7.30 -8.91
CA GLY A 30 -11.95 -8.55 -8.17
C GLY A 30 -13.25 -8.98 -7.50
N SER A 31 -13.16 -10.00 -6.65
CA SER A 31 -14.25 -10.56 -5.85
C SER A 31 -13.90 -10.47 -4.35
N PHE A 32 -13.94 -9.26 -3.81
CA PHE A 32 -13.32 -8.95 -2.51
C PHE A 32 -14.22 -9.28 -1.32
N THR A 33 -15.52 -9.07 -1.44
CA THR A 33 -16.49 -9.19 -0.33
C THR A 33 -17.52 -10.29 -0.53
N VAL A 34 -17.73 -10.73 -1.77
CA VAL A 34 -18.63 -11.81 -2.16
C VAL A 34 -17.92 -12.68 -3.20
N LYS A 35 -17.90 -14.00 -2.98
CA LYS A 35 -17.20 -14.94 -3.87
C LYS A 35 -17.77 -14.88 -5.28
N GLY A 36 -16.88 -14.75 -6.27
CA GLY A 36 -17.26 -14.71 -7.69
C GLY A 36 -18.02 -13.45 -8.14
N ALA A 37 -18.30 -12.49 -7.25
CA ALA A 37 -18.91 -11.23 -7.63
C ALA A 37 -17.92 -10.37 -8.43
N GLN A 38 -18.43 -9.62 -9.41
CA GLN A 38 -17.66 -8.59 -10.12
C GLN A 38 -17.70 -7.31 -9.29
N GLN A 39 -16.58 -6.97 -8.66
CA GLN A 39 -16.43 -5.81 -7.81
C GLN A 39 -15.23 -4.97 -8.25
N THR A 40 -15.26 -3.69 -7.92
CA THR A 40 -14.14 -2.78 -8.15
C THR A 40 -13.75 -2.12 -6.84
N ALA A 41 -12.49 -2.28 -6.44
CA ALA A 41 -11.89 -1.56 -5.33
C ALA A 41 -11.28 -0.24 -5.82
N TYR A 42 -11.48 0.82 -5.05
CA TYR A 42 -10.91 2.15 -5.26
C TYR A 42 -10.14 2.54 -4.01
N LEU A 43 -8.83 2.75 -4.15
CA LEU A 43 -8.00 3.38 -3.13
C LEU A 43 -8.02 4.89 -3.38
N TYR A 44 -8.35 5.67 -2.37
CA TYR A 44 -8.34 7.13 -2.47
C TYR A 44 -7.62 7.77 -1.29
N MET A 45 -7.18 9.01 -1.48
CA MET A 45 -6.54 9.83 -0.47
C MET A 45 -7.29 11.15 -0.33
N TYR A 46 -7.50 11.60 0.91
CA TYR A 46 -8.13 12.89 1.19
C TYR A 46 -7.13 14.04 1.05
N CYS A 47 -7.55 15.13 0.40
CA CYS A 47 -6.67 16.26 0.08
C CYS A 47 -6.65 17.39 1.13
N TYR A 48 -7.48 17.30 2.18
CA TYR A 48 -7.63 18.32 3.24
C TYR A 48 -7.19 17.86 4.64
N ALA A 49 -6.27 16.91 4.76
CA ALA A 49 -5.86 16.39 6.06
C ALA A 49 -4.71 17.23 6.69
N ARG A 50 -4.97 17.81 7.89
CA ARG A 50 -3.99 18.54 8.71
C ARG A 50 -2.80 17.69 9.18
N THR A 51 -3.00 16.39 9.37
CA THR A 51 -1.99 15.45 9.85
C THR A 51 -2.38 14.04 9.44
N GLY A 52 -1.47 13.35 8.75
CA GLY A 52 -1.63 11.93 8.45
C GLY A 52 -2.19 11.71 7.05
N TRP A 53 -1.47 10.88 6.32
CA TRP A 53 -1.80 10.32 5.02
C TRP A 53 -3.11 9.52 5.11
N SER A 54 -4.22 10.24 5.18
CA SER A 54 -5.55 9.67 5.40
C SER A 54 -6.06 9.13 4.08
N GLN A 55 -6.31 7.83 4.05
CA GLN A 55 -6.73 7.10 2.88
C GLN A 55 -8.04 6.38 3.15
N GLY A 56 -8.72 6.02 2.08
CA GLY A 56 -9.85 5.12 2.14
C GLY A 56 -9.87 4.12 1.02
N LEU A 57 -10.58 3.03 1.27
CA LEU A 57 -10.84 1.95 0.33
C LEU A 57 -12.34 1.80 0.19
N ILE A 58 -12.84 2.01 -1.03
CA ILE A 58 -14.24 1.76 -1.39
C ILE A 58 -14.29 0.53 -2.29
N ILE A 59 -15.26 -0.34 -2.07
CA ILE A 59 -15.56 -1.45 -2.98
C ILE A 59 -16.96 -1.28 -3.49
N THR A 60 -17.10 -1.29 -4.82
CA THR A 60 -18.39 -1.23 -5.49
C THR A 60 -18.76 -2.55 -6.15
N GLN A 61 -20.05 -2.81 -6.25
CA GLN A 61 -20.64 -3.84 -7.10
C GLN A 61 -21.68 -3.15 -7.97
N GLY A 62 -21.35 -2.91 -9.24
CA GLY A 62 -22.09 -1.96 -10.07
C GLY A 62 -22.06 -0.56 -9.44
N ASN A 63 -23.22 0.06 -9.28
CA ASN A 63 -23.35 1.41 -8.70
C ASN A 63 -23.54 1.42 -7.16
N THR A 64 -23.40 0.26 -6.51
CA THR A 64 -23.59 0.15 -5.06
C THR A 64 -22.25 0.03 -4.35
N VAL A 65 -22.02 0.85 -3.33
CA VAL A 65 -20.91 0.67 -2.39
C VAL A 65 -21.22 -0.49 -1.45
N VAL A 66 -20.40 -1.55 -1.51
CA VAL A 66 -20.57 -2.78 -0.71
C VAL A 66 -19.58 -2.86 0.46
N ALA A 67 -18.51 -2.06 0.43
CA ALA A 67 -17.64 -1.84 1.59
C ALA A 67 -16.96 -0.48 1.50
N HIS A 68 -16.72 0.13 2.66
CA HIS A 68 -15.94 1.35 2.78
C HIS A 68 -15.09 1.28 4.05
N TYR A 69 -13.80 1.53 3.91
CA TYR A 69 -12.83 1.57 5.00
C TYR A 69 -11.99 2.84 4.92
N VAL A 70 -11.60 3.37 6.07
CA VAL A 70 -10.66 4.49 6.20
C VAL A 70 -9.48 4.09 7.08
N PHE A 71 -8.29 4.58 6.77
CA PHE A 71 -7.07 4.27 7.47
C PHE A 71 -6.00 5.34 7.24
N ILE A 72 -4.94 5.31 8.05
CA ILE A 72 -3.74 6.12 7.82
C ILE A 72 -2.73 5.24 7.08
N GLY A 73 -2.30 5.67 5.91
CA GLY A 73 -1.38 4.92 5.06
C GLY A 73 -0.78 5.78 3.96
N MET A 74 0.38 5.37 3.43
CA MET A 74 1.07 6.07 2.34
C MET A 74 0.98 5.26 1.04
N ALA A 75 -0.13 4.55 0.80
CA ALA A 75 -0.25 3.71 -0.38
C ALA A 75 -0.40 4.58 -1.63
N SER A 76 0.55 4.51 -2.54
CA SER A 76 0.52 5.20 -3.83
C SER A 76 -0.03 4.32 -4.93
N THR A 77 -0.18 3.02 -4.69
CA THR A 77 -0.64 2.06 -5.70
C THR A 77 -1.45 0.96 -5.04
N MET A 78 -2.48 0.50 -5.75
CA MET A 78 -3.27 -0.67 -5.37
C MET A 78 -3.59 -1.51 -6.60
N TYR A 79 -3.49 -2.82 -6.46
CA TYR A 79 -3.91 -3.77 -7.48
C TYR A 79 -4.49 -5.05 -6.86
N ALA A 80 -5.25 -5.79 -7.67
CA ALA A 80 -5.79 -7.07 -7.28
C ALA A 80 -4.73 -8.16 -7.36
N LEU A 81 -4.64 -9.00 -6.33
CA LEU A 81 -3.90 -10.25 -6.34
C LEU A 81 -4.90 -11.40 -6.49
N LYS A 82 -4.56 -12.37 -7.33
CA LYS A 82 -5.38 -13.59 -7.46
C LYS A 82 -5.47 -14.30 -6.11
N ASP A 83 -6.60 -14.95 -5.84
CA ASP A 83 -6.87 -15.78 -4.66
C ASP A 83 -5.69 -16.72 -4.32
N ILE A 84 -4.75 -16.22 -3.52
CA ILE A 84 -3.52 -16.93 -3.18
C ILE A 84 -3.78 -17.92 -2.06
N ASN A 85 -4.76 -17.65 -1.21
CA ASN A 85 -5.10 -18.52 -0.10
C ASN A 85 -6.25 -19.50 -0.39
N GLN A 86 -6.76 -19.50 -1.62
CA GLN A 86 -7.79 -20.41 -2.14
C GLN A 86 -9.10 -20.36 -1.34
N ASN A 87 -9.46 -19.20 -0.82
CA ASN A 87 -10.66 -19.02 -0.03
C ASN A 87 -11.89 -18.60 -0.87
N GLY A 88 -11.70 -18.31 -2.15
CA GLY A 88 -12.71 -17.83 -3.11
C GLY A 88 -12.88 -16.31 -3.16
N PHE A 89 -12.00 -15.54 -2.53
CA PHE A 89 -11.97 -14.08 -2.55
C PHE A 89 -10.67 -13.58 -3.20
N THR A 90 -10.76 -12.42 -3.83
CA THR A 90 -9.59 -11.70 -4.35
C THR A 90 -8.93 -10.91 -3.24
N GLU A 91 -7.60 -10.94 -3.17
CA GLU A 91 -6.81 -10.14 -2.26
C GLU A 91 -6.42 -8.80 -2.90
N LEU A 92 -6.05 -7.84 -2.07
CA LEU A 92 -5.55 -6.54 -2.49
C LEU A 92 -4.08 -6.44 -2.13
N VAL A 93 -3.27 -5.89 -3.02
CA VAL A 93 -1.94 -5.40 -2.66
C VAL A 93 -1.98 -3.88 -2.61
N LEU A 94 -1.46 -3.33 -1.53
CA LEU A 94 -1.20 -1.92 -1.37
C LEU A 94 0.31 -1.73 -1.35
N GLU A 95 0.80 -0.86 -2.22
CA GLU A 95 2.20 -0.47 -2.30
C GLU A 95 2.32 1.03 -2.10
N GLY A 96 3.42 1.43 -1.51
CA GLY A 96 3.77 2.83 -1.35
C GLY A 96 5.19 2.98 -0.89
N GLY A 97 5.53 4.20 -0.50
CA GLY A 97 6.85 4.49 0.00
C GLY A 97 6.96 5.89 0.55
N PHE A 98 8.12 6.16 1.11
CA PHE A 98 8.49 7.45 1.64
C PHE A 98 9.88 7.82 1.14
N THR A 99 10.03 9.06 0.69
CA THR A 99 11.34 9.64 0.35
C THR A 99 11.63 10.79 1.29
N GLY A 100 12.79 10.76 1.92
CA GLY A 100 13.24 11.81 2.83
C GLY A 100 14.75 11.80 3.01
N GLN A 101 15.35 12.99 3.10
CA GLN A 101 16.79 13.17 3.32
C GLN A 101 17.68 12.42 2.30
N GLY A 102 17.18 12.18 1.09
CA GLY A 102 17.88 11.46 0.03
C GLY A 102 17.79 9.94 0.09
N TYR A 103 17.01 9.39 1.03
CA TYR A 103 16.66 7.97 1.12
C TYR A 103 15.24 7.73 0.62
N THR A 104 15.00 6.59 0.00
CA THR A 104 13.66 6.15 -0.40
C THR A 104 13.40 4.74 0.08
N GLU A 105 12.31 4.56 0.80
CA GLU A 105 11.87 3.28 1.35
C GLU A 105 10.49 2.92 0.78
N GLY A 106 10.31 1.69 0.32
CA GLY A 106 8.99 1.16 -0.07
C GLY A 106 8.32 0.34 1.03
N PHE A 107 7.02 0.10 0.90
CA PHE A 107 6.31 -0.93 1.65
C PHE A 107 5.35 -1.69 0.75
N LEU A 108 4.97 -2.89 1.19
CA LEU A 108 3.98 -3.73 0.54
C LEU A 108 3.10 -4.40 1.59
N GLU A 109 1.79 -4.31 1.41
CA GLU A 109 0.78 -4.96 2.26
C GLU A 109 -0.16 -5.80 1.39
N ILE A 110 -0.32 -7.08 1.74
CA ILE A 110 -1.29 -7.99 1.10
C ILE A 110 -2.48 -8.12 2.03
N ALA A 111 -3.63 -7.57 1.63
CA ALA A 111 -4.85 -7.54 2.42
C ALA A 111 -5.89 -8.56 1.91
N GLU A 112 -6.44 -9.31 2.86
CA GLU A 112 -7.64 -10.10 2.72
C GLU A 112 -8.79 -9.34 3.40
N LEU A 113 -9.95 -9.22 2.72
CA LEU A 113 -11.13 -8.59 3.31
C LEU A 113 -12.14 -9.59 3.85
N ARG A 114 -12.21 -10.78 3.25
CA ARG A 114 -13.08 -11.88 3.63
C ARG A 114 -12.32 -13.20 3.52
N PRO A 115 -12.65 -14.21 4.34
CA PRO A 115 -13.73 -14.23 5.33
C PRO A 115 -13.46 -13.37 6.56
N GLN A 116 -12.18 -13.08 6.84
CA GLN A 116 -11.73 -12.21 7.91
C GLN A 116 -10.88 -11.09 7.31
N ARG A 117 -11.12 -9.86 7.74
CA ARG A 117 -10.30 -8.72 7.33
C ARG A 117 -8.97 -8.74 8.06
N ARG A 118 -7.87 -8.97 7.34
CA ARG A 118 -6.50 -9.01 7.86
C ARG A 118 -5.48 -8.77 6.75
N LEU A 119 -4.26 -8.44 7.12
CA LEU A 119 -3.09 -8.58 6.27
C LEU A 119 -2.69 -10.06 6.25
N LEU A 120 -2.50 -10.63 5.06
CA LEU A 120 -1.82 -11.91 4.85
C LEU A 120 -0.30 -11.75 4.92
N GLY A 121 0.19 -10.55 4.65
CA GLY A 121 1.60 -10.20 4.80
C GLY A 121 1.85 -8.72 4.71
N LYS A 122 2.93 -8.29 5.36
CA LYS A 122 3.42 -6.92 5.40
C LYS A 122 4.93 -6.91 5.26
N LEU A 123 5.45 -6.03 4.42
CA LEU A 123 6.87 -5.79 4.20
C LEU A 123 7.13 -4.28 4.30
N ASN A 124 8.03 -3.91 5.20
CA ASN A 124 8.47 -2.55 5.49
C ASN A 124 9.82 -2.64 6.24
N TYR A 125 10.27 -1.55 6.87
CA TYR A 125 11.55 -1.51 7.58
C TYR A 125 11.65 -2.54 8.72
N GLU A 126 10.52 -2.93 9.32
CA GLU A 126 10.46 -3.91 10.42
C GLU A 126 10.42 -5.36 9.94
N PHE A 127 9.71 -5.61 8.83
CA PHE A 127 9.38 -6.97 8.37
C PHE A 127 10.10 -7.40 7.10
N GLY A 128 11.09 -6.63 6.67
CA GLY A 128 11.88 -6.89 5.47
C GLY A 128 11.52 -5.92 4.37
N GLN A 129 12.34 -4.89 4.24
CA GLN A 129 12.16 -3.78 3.31
C GLN A 129 12.02 -4.27 1.85
N PRO A 130 10.88 -4.05 1.16
CA PRO A 130 10.67 -4.53 -0.21
C PRO A 130 11.42 -3.70 -1.25
N TYR A 131 11.74 -2.45 -0.92
CA TYR A 131 12.51 -1.52 -1.73
C TYR A 131 13.24 -0.52 -0.85
N ASP A 132 14.51 -0.27 -1.13
CA ASP A 132 15.31 0.76 -0.46
C ASP A 132 16.33 1.36 -1.43
N ASP A 133 16.57 2.68 -1.37
CA ASP A 133 17.71 3.31 -2.03
C ASP A 133 18.21 4.56 -1.31
N ASP A 134 19.52 4.82 -1.44
CA ASP A 134 20.19 6.02 -0.92
C ASP A 134 20.68 6.96 -2.04
N CYS A 135 20.07 6.87 -3.23
CA CYS A 135 20.56 7.54 -4.44
C CYS A 135 20.47 9.06 -4.37
N GLY A 136 19.58 9.61 -3.54
CA GLY A 136 19.43 11.05 -3.37
C GLY A 136 20.55 11.69 -2.54
N VAL A 137 21.17 10.92 -1.63
CA VAL A 137 22.26 11.41 -0.77
C VAL A 137 23.64 10.93 -1.25
N ARG A 138 23.72 9.81 -1.98
CA ARG A 138 24.96 9.25 -2.52
C ARG A 138 24.89 9.16 -4.04
N SER A 139 24.90 10.34 -4.68
CA SER A 139 24.86 10.47 -6.14
C SER A 139 25.92 9.63 -6.86
N ASN A 140 27.12 9.51 -6.28
CA ASN A 140 28.15 8.57 -6.70
C ASN A 140 28.40 7.52 -5.60
N GLY A 141 28.17 6.24 -5.94
CA GLY A 141 28.42 5.12 -5.04
C GLY A 141 27.26 4.74 -4.13
N GLY A 142 26.10 5.38 -4.27
CA GLY A 142 24.85 4.92 -3.67
C GLY A 142 24.44 3.55 -4.20
N VAL A 143 23.57 2.90 -3.44
CA VAL A 143 23.01 1.59 -3.71
C VAL A 143 21.49 1.62 -3.65
N TRP A 144 20.88 0.70 -4.38
CA TRP A 144 19.48 0.40 -4.23
C TRP A 144 19.30 -1.10 -4.11
N SER A 145 18.21 -1.50 -3.45
CA SER A 145 17.80 -2.89 -3.33
C SER A 145 16.29 -3.03 -3.50
N SER A 146 15.87 -4.18 -4.01
CA SER A 146 14.47 -4.55 -4.12
C SER A 146 14.29 -6.06 -3.94
N ARG A 147 13.09 -6.49 -3.59
CA ARG A 147 12.76 -7.90 -3.41
C ARG A 147 11.81 -8.37 -4.51
N VAL A 148 12.21 -9.41 -5.22
CA VAL A 148 11.27 -10.18 -6.05
C VAL A 148 10.55 -11.18 -5.16
N ILE A 149 9.29 -10.91 -4.86
CA ILE A 149 8.46 -11.77 -4.02
C ILE A 149 7.65 -12.69 -4.91
N ARG A 150 7.64 -13.99 -4.58
CA ARG A 150 6.84 -15.00 -5.30
C ARG A 150 5.99 -15.74 -4.29
N VAL A 151 4.79 -16.13 -4.72
CA VAL A 151 3.83 -16.86 -3.91
C VAL A 151 3.47 -18.18 -4.60
N THR A 152 3.47 -19.26 -3.84
CA THR A 152 2.83 -20.52 -4.22
C THR A 152 1.45 -20.55 -3.55
N PRO A 153 0.35 -20.49 -4.32
CA PRO A 153 -1.00 -20.52 -3.77
C PRO A 153 -1.31 -21.81 -3.00
N GLY A 154 -2.23 -21.70 -2.04
CA GLY A 154 -2.74 -22.81 -1.24
C GLY A 154 -3.40 -22.28 0.04
N PRO A 155 -4.13 -23.12 0.80
CA PRO A 155 -4.83 -22.69 2.03
C PRO A 155 -3.93 -21.96 3.05
N THR A 156 -2.63 -22.23 2.99
CA THR A 156 -1.58 -21.43 3.64
C THR A 156 -0.53 -21.08 2.58
N PRO A 157 -0.60 -19.87 1.98
CA PRO A 157 0.31 -19.49 0.91
C PRO A 157 1.76 -19.54 1.37
N LYS A 158 2.64 -20.05 0.50
CA LYS A 158 4.09 -20.05 0.77
C LYS A 158 4.74 -18.95 -0.03
N PHE A 159 5.51 -18.10 0.65
CA PHE A 159 6.23 -17.01 0.00
C PHE A 159 7.71 -17.31 -0.10
N THR A 160 8.30 -16.87 -1.20
CA THR A 160 9.75 -16.82 -1.39
C THR A 160 10.13 -15.43 -1.83
N GLN A 161 11.39 -15.08 -1.61
CA GLN A 161 11.95 -13.80 -1.98
C GLN A 161 13.32 -13.97 -2.60
N GLN A 162 13.69 -12.99 -3.41
CA GLN A 162 15.02 -12.88 -3.98
C GLN A 162 15.43 -11.42 -3.95
N LEU A 163 16.54 -11.12 -3.28
CA LEU A 163 17.08 -9.76 -3.24
C LEU A 163 17.74 -9.45 -4.58
N ILE A 164 17.36 -8.34 -5.19
CA ILE A 164 18.08 -7.72 -6.30
C ILE A 164 18.69 -6.42 -5.80
N GLN A 165 19.93 -6.14 -6.22
CA GLN A 165 20.64 -4.92 -5.80
C GLN A 165 21.34 -4.32 -7.00
N GLY A 166 21.52 -3.00 -6.96
CA GLY A 166 22.23 -2.26 -7.97
C GLY A 166 22.92 -1.05 -7.37
N ARG A 167 23.59 -0.30 -8.24
CA ARG A 167 24.16 1.00 -7.90
C ARG A 167 23.26 2.12 -8.41
N CYS A 168 23.33 3.24 -7.72
CA CYS A 168 22.73 4.49 -8.16
C CYS A 168 23.48 5.01 -9.39
N GLY A 169 22.71 5.59 -10.31
CA GLY A 169 23.18 6.15 -11.57
C GLY A 169 21.99 6.68 -12.36
N ASN A 170 22.18 7.02 -13.63
CA ASN A 170 21.09 7.51 -14.49
C ASN A 170 19.94 6.49 -14.63
N PHE A 171 20.26 5.20 -14.52
CA PHE A 171 19.31 4.10 -14.53
C PHE A 171 19.58 3.17 -13.35
N LYS A 172 18.51 2.71 -12.70
CA LYS A 172 18.59 1.68 -11.65
C LYS A 172 18.65 0.30 -12.30
N VAL A 173 19.86 -0.17 -12.60
CA VAL A 173 20.13 -1.49 -13.18
C VAL A 173 20.67 -2.43 -12.10
N ALA A 174 20.13 -3.65 -12.03
CA ALA A 174 20.57 -4.63 -11.05
C ALA A 174 22.00 -5.10 -11.41
N THR A 175 22.91 -5.04 -10.43
CA THR A 175 24.29 -5.53 -10.56
C THR A 175 24.49 -6.88 -9.88
N SER A 176 23.56 -7.28 -9.01
CA SER A 176 23.61 -8.57 -8.33
C SER A 176 22.22 -9.07 -7.98
N THR A 177 22.10 -10.40 -7.96
CA THR A 177 20.89 -11.10 -7.56
C THR A 177 21.25 -12.15 -6.54
N GLY A 178 20.58 -12.13 -5.39
CA GLY A 178 20.76 -13.11 -4.33
C GLY A 178 20.10 -14.45 -4.64
N PRO A 179 20.31 -15.46 -3.77
CA PRO A 179 19.59 -16.72 -3.85
C PRO A 179 18.10 -16.51 -3.55
N VAL A 180 17.26 -17.43 -4.04
CA VAL A 180 15.86 -17.51 -3.63
C VAL A 180 15.80 -18.08 -2.22
N GLN A 181 15.09 -17.40 -1.33
CA GLN A 181 14.94 -17.79 0.08
C GLN A 181 13.47 -17.83 0.48
N PRO A 182 13.08 -18.67 1.45
CA PRO A 182 11.76 -18.60 2.07
C PRO A 182 11.52 -17.21 2.66
N LEU A 183 10.29 -16.70 2.51
CA LEU A 183 9.82 -15.48 3.15
C LEU A 183 8.68 -15.84 4.09
N LYS A 184 8.89 -15.61 5.40
CA LYS A 184 7.84 -15.81 6.39
C LYS A 184 7.07 -14.50 6.58
N LEU A 185 5.82 -14.49 6.13
CA LEU A 185 4.88 -13.40 6.40
C LEU A 185 3.98 -13.82 7.56
N THR A 186 3.74 -12.89 8.48
CA THR A 186 2.86 -13.12 9.64
C THR A 186 1.56 -12.35 9.44
N PRO A 187 0.40 -13.02 9.46
CA PRO A 187 -0.88 -12.33 9.36
C PRO A 187 -1.10 -11.37 10.53
N ALA A 188 -1.71 -10.22 10.26
CA ALA A 188 -2.01 -9.20 11.26
C ALA A 188 -3.35 -8.52 10.96
N PRO A 189 -4.07 -7.94 11.93
CA PRO A 189 -5.21 -7.08 11.64
C PRO A 189 -4.81 -5.92 10.72
N THR A 190 -5.68 -5.50 9.80
CA THR A 190 -5.39 -4.35 8.92
C THR A 190 -5.37 -3.02 9.66
N GLY A 191 -6.05 -2.92 10.81
CA GLY A 191 -6.27 -1.65 11.51
C GLY A 191 -7.23 -0.69 10.81
N TRP A 192 -7.82 -1.09 9.67
CA TRP A 192 -8.73 -0.22 8.91
C TRP A 192 -10.06 -0.03 9.65
N THR A 193 -10.60 1.18 9.64
CA THR A 193 -11.87 1.49 10.29
C THR A 193 -13.00 1.43 9.27
N PRO A 194 -14.08 0.66 9.49
CA PRO A 194 -15.26 0.73 8.63
C PRO A 194 -15.83 2.16 8.60
N ALA A 195 -16.22 2.61 7.41
CA ALA A 195 -16.81 3.92 7.19
C ALA A 195 -18.21 3.78 6.55
N PRO A 196 -19.06 4.82 6.60
CA PRO A 196 -20.40 4.77 6.03
C PRO A 196 -20.40 4.43 4.53
N THR A 197 -21.39 3.65 4.09
CA THR A 197 -21.59 3.27 2.68
C THR A 197 -22.79 4.00 2.04
N ARG A 198 -23.31 5.03 2.70
CA ARG A 198 -24.52 5.79 2.34
C ARG A 198 -24.31 7.26 2.60
#